data_AF-A0AAD4VC59-F1
#
_entry.id   AF-A0AAD4VC59-F1
#
_cell.length_a   1.000
_cell.length_b   1.000
_cell.length_c   1.000
_cell.angle_alpha   90.00
_cell.angle_beta   90.00
_cell.angle_gamma   90.00
#
_symmetry.space_group_name_H-M   'P 1'
#
loop_
_entity.id
_entity.type
_entity.pdbx_description
1 polymer ?
#
loop_
_entity_poly.entity_id
_entity_poly.type
_entity_poly.pdbx_seq_one_letter_code
_entity_poly.pdbx_strand_id
1 'polypeptide(L)'
;MKLLTKLFGSGFNSSECKETVETVVVKARFLQKKKQDEVAKMKSDIAGRLRAGEDPIAGPSHVLIKRVIREQNVSVAYEFIEAFCDLVVDRISTIKEGMSRELKRRDKKKYGKNFVSAATNIRPNCGVDLMMIKKLADTNPQGDEKLKIVQEIADQYSINGWVDIAGNNCNALVKV
;
A
#
# COMPACT_ATOMS: atom_id res chain seq x y z
N MET A 1 9.77 14.97 -7.83
CA MET A 1 10.93 15.23 -8.73
C MET A 1 12.14 15.85 -8.04
N LYS A 2 12.00 16.95 -7.27
CA LYS A 2 13.15 17.67 -6.66
C LYS A 2 14.06 16.82 -5.76
N LEU A 3 13.53 15.80 -5.10
CA LEU A 3 14.28 14.90 -4.20
C LEU A 3 15.20 13.95 -4.97
N LEU A 4 14.69 13.29 -6.02
CA LEU A 4 15.46 12.40 -6.88
C LEU A 4 16.61 13.12 -7.59
N THR A 5 16.38 14.37 -8.01
CA THR A 5 17.44 15.19 -8.62
C THR A 5 18.53 15.60 -7.63
N LYS A 6 18.24 15.73 -6.33
CA LYS A 6 19.25 15.99 -5.30
C LYS A 6 20.13 14.75 -5.05
N LEU A 7 19.50 13.58 -4.89
CA LEU A 7 20.20 12.32 -4.59
C LEU A 7 21.07 11.81 -5.75
N PHE A 8 20.68 12.09 -7.01
CA PHE A 8 21.31 11.48 -8.19
C PHE A 8 21.85 12.48 -9.23
N GLY A 9 21.74 13.80 -9.01
CA GLY A 9 22.01 14.82 -10.04
C GLY A 9 23.49 15.06 -10.38
N SER A 10 24.40 14.88 -9.42
CA SER A 10 25.85 15.15 -9.58
C SER A 10 26.76 13.97 -9.18
N GLY A 11 26.16 12.89 -8.67
CA GLY A 11 26.81 11.72 -8.08
C GLY A 11 25.99 11.20 -6.90
N PHE A 12 26.25 9.98 -6.43
CA PHE A 12 25.54 9.42 -5.27
C PHE A 12 26.17 9.90 -3.96
N ASN A 13 25.39 10.59 -3.12
CA ASN A 13 25.77 10.98 -1.78
C ASN A 13 25.14 10.03 -0.75
N SER A 14 25.96 9.19 -0.11
CA SER A 14 25.47 8.20 0.87
C SER A 14 24.91 8.83 2.13
N SER A 15 25.47 9.95 2.62
CA SER A 15 24.95 10.60 3.85
C SER A 15 23.58 11.21 3.59
N GLU A 16 23.46 11.99 2.52
CA GLU A 16 22.21 12.63 2.13
C GLU A 16 21.13 11.60 1.74
N CYS A 17 21.53 10.49 1.10
CA CYS A 17 20.61 9.38 0.84
C CYS A 17 20.11 8.74 2.13
N LYS A 18 20.99 8.49 3.11
CA LYS A 18 20.59 7.90 4.39
C LYS A 18 19.58 8.79 5.11
N GLU A 19 19.91 10.06 5.32
CA GLU A 19 19.03 11.03 6.00
C GLU A 19 17.67 11.17 5.29
N THR A 20 17.69 11.20 3.96
CA THR A 20 16.46 11.29 3.16
C THR A 20 15.61 10.03 3.31
N VAL A 21 16.22 8.85 3.26
CA VAL A 21 15.52 7.57 3.39
C VAL A 21 14.95 7.40 4.80
N GLU A 22 15.71 7.72 5.85
CA GLU A 22 15.23 7.70 7.24
C GLU A 22 14.03 8.65 7.44
N THR A 23 14.06 9.83 6.82
CA THR A 23 12.91 10.75 6.83
C THR A 23 11.69 10.16 6.13
N VAL A 24 11.89 9.43 5.02
CA VAL A 24 10.80 8.73 4.31
C VAL A 24 10.21 7.62 5.16
N VAL A 25 11.03 6.83 5.85
CA VAL A 25 10.57 5.76 6.76
C VAL A 25 9.66 6.33 7.85
N VAL A 26 10.09 7.41 8.52
CA VAL A 26 9.27 8.05 9.57
C VAL A 26 7.93 8.54 9.02
N LYS A 27 7.92 9.13 7.82
CA LYS A 27 6.67 9.58 7.17
C LYS A 27 5.79 8.41 6.74
N ALA A 28 6.36 7.34 6.21
CA ALA A 28 5.64 6.13 5.82
C ALA A 28 4.94 5.50 7.03
N ARG A 29 5.66 5.30 8.15
CA ARG A 29 5.09 4.81 9.41
C ARG A 29 3.92 5.65 9.91
N PHE A 30 4.10 6.99 9.91
CA PHE A 30 3.03 7.90 10.34
C PHE A 30 1.79 7.80 9.44
N LEU A 31 1.98 7.80 8.12
CA LEU A 31 0.87 7.71 7.16
C LEU A 31 0.19 6.34 7.22
N GLN A 32 0.94 5.26 7.38
CA GLN A 32 0.43 3.91 7.59
C GLN A 32 -0.46 3.86 8.83
N LYS A 33 0.03 4.36 9.97
CA LYS A 33 -0.72 4.39 11.23
C LYS A 33 -2.02 5.19 11.09
N LYS A 34 -1.96 6.36 10.45
CA LYS A 34 -3.14 7.16 10.13
C LYS A 34 -4.16 6.36 9.31
N LYS A 35 -3.71 5.59 8.31
CA LYS A 35 -4.62 4.74 7.51
C LYS A 35 -5.23 3.60 8.32
N GLN A 36 -4.47 2.97 9.21
CA GLN A 36 -4.98 1.93 10.11
C GLN A 36 -6.06 2.48 11.05
N ASP A 37 -5.87 3.68 11.59
CA ASP A 37 -6.84 4.32 12.48
C ASP A 37 -8.13 4.72 11.72
N GLU A 38 -8.00 5.23 10.48
CA GLU A 38 -9.15 5.47 9.58
C GLU A 38 -9.92 4.18 9.28
N VAL A 39 -9.21 3.09 8.99
CA VAL A 39 -9.80 1.76 8.74
C VAL A 39 -10.52 1.23 9.97
N ALA A 40 -9.92 1.34 11.16
CA ALA A 40 -10.55 0.89 12.41
C ALA A 40 -11.88 1.61 12.67
N LYS A 41 -11.92 2.94 12.44
CA LYS A 41 -13.16 3.71 12.56
C LYS A 41 -14.23 3.26 11.55
N MET A 42 -13.86 3.06 10.28
CA MET A 42 -14.80 2.59 9.26
C MET A 42 -15.32 1.18 9.54
N LYS A 43 -14.46 0.28 10.02
CA LYS A 43 -14.87 -1.07 10.42
C LYS A 43 -15.89 -1.04 11.56
N SER A 44 -15.71 -0.13 12.52
CA SER A 44 -16.70 0.08 13.60
C SER A 44 -18.04 0.60 13.10
N ASP A 45 -18.06 1.52 12.12
CA ASP A 45 -19.30 2.00 11.48
C ASP A 45 -20.01 0.86 10.73
N ILE A 46 -19.27 0.11 9.92
CA ILE A 46 -19.79 -1.07 9.21
C ILE A 46 -20.36 -2.09 10.20
N ALA A 47 -19.67 -2.38 11.30
CA ALA A 47 -20.17 -3.28 12.34
C ALA A 47 -21.50 -2.79 12.94
N GLY A 48 -21.66 -1.48 13.15
CA GLY A 48 -22.93 -0.88 13.58
C GLY A 48 -24.06 -1.12 12.58
N ARG A 49 -23.78 -0.95 11.29
CA ARG A 49 -24.73 -1.18 10.19
C ARG A 49 -25.13 -2.64 10.04
N LEU A 50 -24.16 -3.56 10.14
CA LEU A 50 -24.41 -4.99 10.13
C LEU A 50 -25.31 -5.41 11.29
N ARG A 51 -25.11 -4.87 12.50
CA ARG A 51 -26.02 -5.13 13.64
C ARG A 51 -27.44 -4.60 13.42
N ALA A 52 -27.59 -3.52 12.65
CA ALA A 52 -28.89 -3.00 12.25
C ALA A 52 -29.57 -3.86 11.16
N GLY A 53 -28.91 -4.89 10.65
CA GLY A 53 -29.40 -5.77 9.58
C GLY A 53 -29.23 -5.19 8.18
N GLU A 54 -28.35 -4.19 8.01
CA GLU A 54 -28.04 -3.63 6.68
C GLU A 54 -27.29 -4.66 5.82
N ASP A 55 -27.73 -4.89 4.59
CA ASP A 55 -27.02 -5.74 3.62
C ASP A 55 -25.68 -5.08 3.24
N PRO A 56 -24.53 -5.71 3.49
CA PRO A 56 -23.21 -5.12 3.21
C PRO A 56 -22.84 -5.06 1.72
N ILE A 57 -23.55 -5.79 0.86
CA ILE A 57 -23.29 -5.89 -0.57
C ILE A 57 -24.27 -5.04 -1.37
N ALA A 58 -25.56 -5.14 -1.07
CA ALA A 58 -26.61 -4.40 -1.75
C ALA A 58 -26.95 -3.06 -1.08
N GLY A 59 -26.62 -2.89 0.20
CA GLY A 59 -26.90 -1.69 0.97
C GLY A 59 -25.87 -0.56 0.83
N PRO A 60 -26.12 0.62 1.44
CA PRO A 60 -25.22 1.78 1.41
C PRO A 60 -23.78 1.53 1.89
N SER A 61 -23.57 0.56 2.78
CA SER A 61 -22.28 0.18 3.39
C SER A 61 -21.27 -0.38 2.40
N HIS A 62 -21.69 -0.85 1.22
CA HIS A 62 -20.76 -1.35 0.20
C HIS A 62 -19.73 -0.30 -0.24
N VAL A 63 -20.07 1.00 -0.21
CA VAL A 63 -19.13 2.10 -0.53
C VAL A 63 -18.05 2.23 0.56
N LEU A 64 -18.44 2.07 1.82
CA LEU A 64 -17.52 2.08 2.95
C LEU A 64 -16.60 0.86 2.91
N ILE A 65 -17.11 -0.32 2.56
CA ILE A 65 -16.30 -1.54 2.39
C ILE A 65 -15.27 -1.36 1.26
N LYS A 66 -15.67 -0.81 0.10
CA LYS A 66 -14.73 -0.45 -0.98
C LYS A 66 -13.66 0.53 -0.51
N ARG A 67 -14.01 1.46 0.38
CA ARG A 67 -13.05 2.41 0.97
C ARG A 67 -12.09 1.71 1.93
N VAL A 68 -12.59 0.82 2.80
CA VAL A 68 -11.75 0.02 3.70
C VAL A 68 -10.69 -0.77 2.93
N ILE A 69 -11.08 -1.46 1.86
CA ILE A 69 -10.15 -2.24 1.01
C ILE A 69 -9.07 -1.34 0.42
N ARG A 70 -9.45 -0.18 -0.13
CA ARG A 70 -8.50 0.77 -0.72
C ARG A 70 -7.52 1.30 0.33
N GLU A 71 -8.01 1.66 1.51
CA GLU A 71 -7.15 2.18 2.59
C GLU A 71 -6.23 1.11 3.18
N GLN A 72 -6.68 -0.14 3.32
CA GLN A 72 -5.82 -1.26 3.69
C GLN A 72 -4.75 -1.54 2.63
N ASN A 73 -5.10 -1.49 1.34
CA ASN A 73 -4.12 -1.67 0.27
C ASN A 73 -3.05 -0.57 0.27
N VAL A 74 -3.43 0.68 0.55
CA VAL A 74 -2.48 1.80 0.73
C VAL A 74 -1.63 1.61 1.99
N SER A 75 -2.20 1.13 3.09
CA SER A 75 -1.46 0.82 4.32
C SER A 75 -0.39 -0.25 4.06
N VAL A 76 -0.72 -1.33 3.36
CA VAL A 76 0.22 -2.38 2.94
C VAL A 76 1.32 -1.80 2.04
N ALA A 77 0.99 -0.87 1.15
CA ALA A 77 2.02 -0.23 0.32
C ALA A 77 3.03 0.58 1.14
N TYR A 78 2.62 1.20 2.25
CA TYR A 78 3.56 1.87 3.15
C TYR A 78 4.50 0.89 3.86
N GLU A 79 4.05 -0.32 4.20
CA GLU A 79 4.90 -1.39 4.77
C GLU A 79 5.98 -1.82 3.76
N PHE A 80 5.61 -1.98 2.48
CA PHE A 80 6.57 -2.27 1.42
C PHE A 80 7.59 -1.14 1.24
N ILE A 81 7.15 0.12 1.27
CA ILE A 81 8.05 1.29 1.16
C ILE A 81 9.04 1.30 2.32
N GLU A 82 8.56 1.10 3.54
CA GLU A 82 9.39 1.05 4.74
C GLU A 82 10.45 -0.06 4.64
N ALA A 83 10.03 -1.29 4.36
CA ALA A 83 10.96 -2.43 4.25
C ALA A 83 12.01 -2.22 3.15
N PHE A 84 11.62 -1.62 2.02
CA PHE A 84 12.57 -1.28 0.96
C PHE A 84 13.54 -0.18 1.39
N CYS A 85 13.05 0.84 2.09
CA CYS A 85 13.89 1.91 2.62
C CYS A 85 14.92 1.40 3.63
N ASP A 86 14.52 0.50 4.54
CA ASP A 86 15.43 -0.12 5.50
C ASP A 86 16.51 -0.94 4.77
N LEU A 87 16.14 -1.73 3.76
CA LEU A 87 17.09 -2.46 2.91
C LEU A 87 18.09 -1.51 2.21
N VAL A 88 17.64 -0.35 1.74
CA VAL A 88 18.52 0.66 1.12
C VAL A 88 19.53 1.20 2.12
N VAL A 89 19.12 1.47 3.37
CA VAL A 89 20.03 1.91 4.43
C VAL A 89 21.06 0.83 4.75
N ASP A 90 20.63 -0.43 4.90
CA ASP A 90 21.51 -1.57 5.17
C ASP A 90 22.55 -1.81 4.07
N ARG A 91 22.18 -1.55 2.81
CA ARG A 91 23.03 -1.77 1.63
C ARG A 91 23.71 -0.51 1.11
N ILE A 92 23.65 0.60 1.84
CA ILE A 92 24.06 1.91 1.33
C ILE A 92 25.54 1.96 0.89
N SER A 93 26.43 1.24 1.59
CA SER A 93 27.85 1.15 1.25
C SER A 93 28.05 0.39 -0.07
N THR A 94 27.38 -0.75 -0.24
CA THR A 94 27.42 -1.53 -1.49
C THR A 94 26.81 -0.76 -2.66
N ILE A 95 25.73 -0.01 -2.42
CA ILE A 95 25.11 0.87 -3.43
C ILE A 95 26.09 1.97 -3.84
N LYS A 96 26.74 2.64 -2.87
CA LYS A 96 27.74 3.69 -3.14
C LYS A 96 28.89 3.17 -4.01
N GLU A 97 29.42 1.99 -3.69
CA GLU A 97 30.50 1.36 -4.45
C GLU A 97 30.06 0.98 -5.86
N GLY A 98 28.88 0.36 -6.01
CA GLY A 98 28.31 0.00 -7.30
C GLY A 98 28.07 1.22 -8.19
N MET A 99 27.45 2.25 -7.65
CA MET A 99 27.19 3.50 -8.36
C MET A 99 28.49 4.23 -8.73
N SER A 100 29.49 4.23 -7.85
CA SER A 100 30.80 4.84 -8.13
C SER A 100 31.51 4.14 -9.28
N ARG A 101 31.40 2.81 -9.41
CA ARG A 101 31.93 2.04 -10.54
C ARG A 101 31.21 2.36 -11.86
N GLU A 102 29.88 2.44 -11.85
CA GLU A 102 29.09 2.76 -13.05
C GLU A 102 29.26 4.22 -13.50
N LEU A 103 29.33 5.16 -12.57
CA LEU A 103 29.62 6.58 -12.84
C LEU A 103 31.05 6.83 -13.35
N LYS A 104 31.98 5.89 -13.15
CA LYS A 104 33.30 5.91 -13.79
C LYS A 104 33.25 5.39 -15.24
N ARG A 105 32.27 4.53 -15.57
CA ARG A 105 32.10 3.95 -16.92
C ARG A 105 31.23 4.80 -17.85
N ARG A 106 30.25 5.53 -17.30
CA ARG A 106 29.36 6.44 -18.07
C ARG A 106 29.49 7.87 -17.58
N ASP A 107 29.30 8.84 -18.48
CA ASP A 107 29.25 10.28 -18.13
C ASP A 107 28.30 10.53 -16.94
N LYS A 108 28.82 11.11 -15.85
CA LYS A 108 28.06 11.38 -14.60
C LYS A 108 26.72 12.10 -14.82
N LYS A 109 26.66 12.99 -15.81
CA LYS A 109 25.46 13.74 -16.21
C LYS A 109 24.34 12.86 -16.80
N LYS A 110 24.69 11.76 -17.50
CA LYS A 110 23.73 10.88 -18.17
C LYS A 110 23.05 9.93 -17.19
N TYR A 111 23.77 9.41 -16.19
CA TYR A 111 23.21 8.47 -15.23
C TYR A 111 22.12 9.13 -14.38
N GLY A 112 22.37 10.31 -13.81
CA GLY A 112 21.42 10.99 -12.94
C GLY A 112 20.06 11.26 -13.58
N LYS A 113 20.03 11.97 -14.71
CA LYS A 113 18.76 12.35 -15.36
C LYS A 113 18.00 11.15 -15.94
N ASN A 114 18.71 10.21 -16.57
CA ASN A 114 18.06 9.03 -17.16
C ASN A 114 17.58 8.06 -16.08
N PHE A 115 18.30 7.92 -14.98
CA PHE A 115 17.86 7.12 -13.83
C PHE A 115 16.58 7.71 -13.23
N VAL A 116 16.54 9.03 -12.98
CA VAL A 116 15.33 9.68 -12.45
C VAL A 116 14.15 9.54 -13.40
N SER A 117 14.36 9.74 -14.71
CA SER A 117 13.31 9.58 -15.72
C SER A 117 12.83 8.13 -15.86
N ALA A 118 13.74 7.15 -15.75
CA ALA A 118 13.38 5.73 -15.75
C ALA A 118 12.61 5.34 -14.48
N ALA A 119 13.05 5.80 -13.31
CA ALA A 119 12.39 5.52 -12.04
C ALA A 119 10.98 6.11 -11.94
N THR A 120 10.70 7.22 -12.63
CA THR A 120 9.36 7.81 -12.66
C THR A 120 8.38 7.10 -13.59
N ASN A 121 8.87 6.34 -14.56
CA ASN A 121 8.02 5.66 -15.54
C ASN A 121 7.97 4.18 -15.22
N ILE A 122 6.84 3.69 -14.69
CA ILE A 122 6.61 2.27 -14.48
C ILE A 122 6.59 1.57 -15.85
N ARG A 123 7.69 0.89 -16.19
CA ARG A 123 7.84 0.09 -17.41
C ARG A 123 7.63 -1.39 -17.09
N PRO A 124 7.24 -2.23 -18.07
CA PRO A 124 7.35 -3.67 -17.93
C PRO A 124 8.79 -4.03 -17.52
N ASN A 125 8.96 -4.85 -16.46
CA ASN A 125 10.25 -5.23 -15.87
C ASN A 125 11.04 -4.09 -15.18
N CYS A 126 10.38 -3.06 -14.63
CA CYS A 126 11.06 -1.98 -13.89
C CYS A 126 11.60 -2.36 -12.49
N GLY A 127 11.45 -3.62 -12.07
CA GLY A 127 11.91 -4.11 -10.76
C GLY A 127 11.06 -3.68 -9.56
N VAL A 128 9.95 -2.99 -9.79
CA VAL A 128 8.95 -2.72 -8.75
C VAL A 128 8.18 -4.01 -8.46
N ASP A 129 7.98 -4.31 -7.19
CA ASP A 129 7.26 -5.49 -6.75
C ASP A 129 5.83 -5.55 -7.34
N LEU A 130 5.47 -6.69 -7.91
CA LEU A 130 4.18 -6.87 -8.58
C LEU A 130 3.00 -6.80 -7.60
N MET A 131 3.19 -7.20 -6.34
CA MET A 131 2.14 -7.05 -5.34
C MET A 131 1.92 -5.58 -5.02
N MET A 132 2.98 -4.78 -4.93
CA MET A 132 2.86 -3.34 -4.71
C MET A 132 2.09 -2.64 -5.85
N ILE A 133 2.38 -3.00 -7.11
CA ILE A 133 1.61 -2.51 -8.27
C ILE A 133 0.16 -2.93 -8.18
N LYS A 134 -0.12 -4.21 -7.89
CA LYS A 134 -1.48 -4.73 -7.80
C LYS A 134 -2.28 -4.08 -6.66
N LYS A 135 -1.64 -3.82 -5.51
CA LYS A 135 -2.27 -3.19 -4.35
C LYS A 135 -2.59 -1.72 -4.58
N LEU A 136 -1.70 -0.99 -5.25
CA LEU A 136 -1.89 0.43 -5.55
C LEU A 136 -2.71 0.70 -6.81
N ALA A 137 -2.95 -0.31 -7.65
CA ALA A 137 -3.79 -0.17 -8.83
C ALA A 137 -5.22 0.21 -8.43
N ASP A 138 -5.78 1.23 -9.09
CA ASP A 138 -7.18 1.65 -8.91
C ASP A 138 -8.12 0.63 -9.56
N THR A 139 -8.20 -0.53 -8.94
CA THR A 139 -9.06 -1.64 -9.34
C THR A 139 -10.29 -1.64 -8.44
N ASN A 140 -11.47 -1.76 -9.05
CA ASN A 140 -12.69 -1.91 -8.27
C ASN A 140 -12.71 -3.32 -7.67
N PRO A 141 -12.75 -3.46 -6.33
CA PRO A 141 -12.70 -4.76 -5.69
C PRO A 141 -13.91 -5.61 -6.09
N GLN A 142 -13.65 -6.90 -6.33
CA GLN A 142 -14.66 -7.88 -6.72
C GLN A 142 -15.60 -8.21 -5.54
N GLY A 143 -16.71 -8.90 -5.82
CA GLY A 143 -17.68 -9.30 -4.79
C GLY A 143 -17.03 -10.09 -3.65
N ASP A 144 -16.19 -11.05 -4.00
CA ASP A 144 -15.53 -11.96 -3.06
C ASP A 144 -14.57 -11.23 -2.11
N GLU A 145 -13.85 -10.22 -2.59
CA GLU A 145 -12.95 -9.40 -1.76
C GLU A 145 -13.74 -8.57 -0.73
N LYS A 146 -14.92 -8.08 -1.13
CA LYS A 146 -15.81 -7.37 -0.20
C LYS A 146 -16.36 -8.30 0.87
N LEU A 147 -16.80 -9.51 0.47
CA LEU A 147 -17.30 -10.51 1.40
C LEU A 147 -16.23 -10.92 2.42
N LYS A 148 -14.98 -11.08 1.99
CA LYS A 148 -13.86 -11.37 2.90
C LYS A 148 -13.68 -10.30 3.98
N ILE A 149 -13.77 -9.02 3.61
CA ILE A 149 -13.68 -7.92 4.58
C ILE A 149 -14.90 -7.88 5.51
N VAL A 150 -16.10 -8.13 4.98
CA VAL A 150 -17.32 -8.21 5.79
C VAL A 150 -17.21 -9.32 6.83
N GLN A 151 -16.74 -10.50 6.43
CA GLN A 151 -16.51 -11.62 7.33
C GLN A 151 -15.47 -11.26 8.40
N GLU A 152 -14.35 -10.66 8.01
CA GLU A 152 -13.32 -10.21 8.96
C GLU A 152 -13.88 -9.23 10.00
N ILE A 153 -14.77 -8.32 9.60
CA ILE A 153 -15.43 -7.37 10.50
C ILE A 153 -16.44 -8.09 11.40
N ALA A 154 -17.24 -9.00 10.84
CA ALA A 154 -18.21 -9.78 11.61
C ALA A 154 -17.50 -10.59 12.72
N ASP A 155 -16.38 -11.23 12.39
CA ASP A 155 -15.55 -11.97 13.34
C ASP A 155 -14.95 -11.05 14.42
N GLN A 156 -14.37 -9.91 14.00
CA GLN A 156 -13.75 -8.93 14.91
C GLN A 156 -14.73 -8.35 15.94
N TYR A 157 -16.01 -8.21 15.57
CA TYR A 157 -17.04 -7.58 16.39
C TYR A 157 -18.10 -8.57 16.92
N SER A 158 -17.83 -9.88 16.77
CA SER A 158 -18.68 -11.00 17.20
C SER A 158 -20.14 -10.87 16.74
N ILE A 159 -20.32 -10.59 15.45
CA ILE A 159 -21.65 -10.47 14.82
C ILE A 159 -22.03 -11.82 14.21
N ASN A 160 -22.97 -12.53 14.84
CA ASN A 160 -23.45 -13.83 14.38
C ASN A 160 -24.41 -13.70 13.17
N GLY A 161 -24.42 -14.70 12.28
CA GLY A 161 -25.44 -14.82 11.22
C GLY A 161 -25.07 -14.32 9.81
N TRP A 162 -23.81 -13.92 9.57
CA TRP A 162 -23.37 -13.38 8.26
C TRP A 162 -22.56 -14.37 7.39
N VAL A 163 -22.34 -15.59 7.88
CA VAL A 163 -21.35 -16.56 7.33
C VAL A 163 -21.85 -17.29 6.06
N ASP A 164 -23.15 -17.29 5.75
CA ASP A 164 -23.71 -18.19 4.72
C ASP A 164 -23.84 -17.63 3.29
N ILE A 165 -23.42 -16.38 3.02
CA ILE A 165 -23.64 -15.76 1.69
C ILE A 165 -22.63 -16.25 0.63
N ALA A 166 -21.55 -16.93 1.04
CA ALA A 166 -20.52 -17.40 0.11
C ALA A 166 -20.92 -18.67 -0.69
N GLY A 167 -22.08 -19.29 -0.42
CA GLY A 167 -22.37 -20.61 -0.98
C GLY A 167 -23.81 -20.95 -1.36
N ASN A 168 -24.84 -20.23 -0.90
CA ASN A 168 -26.20 -20.56 -1.30
C ASN A 168 -27.09 -19.32 -1.46
N ASN A 169 -27.64 -19.23 -2.68
CA ASN A 169 -28.89 -18.64 -3.11
C ASN A 169 -29.51 -17.51 -2.25
N CYS A 170 -29.82 -16.40 -2.93
CA CYS A 170 -30.71 -15.35 -2.47
C CYS A 170 -31.90 -15.90 -1.66
N ASN A 171 -31.84 -15.82 -0.32
CA ASN A 171 -32.94 -15.85 0.67
C ASN A 171 -32.48 -16.52 1.96
N ALA A 172 -31.94 -15.75 2.91
CA ALA A 172 -32.02 -16.06 4.34
C ALA A 172 -31.42 -14.93 5.18
N LEU A 173 -32.20 -13.87 5.40
CA LEU A 173 -32.11 -13.15 6.67
C LEU A 173 -32.81 -14.03 7.72
N VAL A 174 -32.13 -15.07 8.25
CA VAL A 174 -32.62 -15.73 9.46
C VAL A 174 -32.07 -14.94 10.65
N LYS A 175 -32.91 -14.02 11.13
CA LYS A 175 -32.85 -13.59 12.53
C LYS A 175 -33.14 -14.82 13.40
N VAL A 176 -32.18 -15.22 14.22
CA VAL A 176 -32.46 -15.95 15.47
C VAL A 176 -32.50 -14.91 16.58
#